data_AF-A0A2G9NE36-F1
#
_entry.id   AF-A0A2G9NE36-F1
#
_cell.length_a   1.000
_cell.length_b   1.000
_cell.length_c   1.000
_cell.angle_alpha   90.00
_cell.angle_beta   90.00
_cell.angle_gamma   90.00
#
_symmetry.space_group_name_H-M   'P 1'
#
loop_
_entity.id
_entity.type
_entity.pdbx_description
1 polymer ?
#
loop_
_entity_poly.entity_id
_entity_poly.type
_entity_poly.pdbx_seq_one_letter_code
_entity_poly.pdbx_strand_id
1 'polypeptide(L)'
;MVENPEELVMKFDPLVIDDLGAKLYSTLPPIISELIANGYDACANKVEIELFGTAENKSVIIYDDGEGMSFKEINEKYLIVGRKRRNVEEDTKKKKRCNRPPIGKKGLGKLAFFGIAKKATIETVQNKTKVVFEMDLTKIHNSGSVYKPEFVVRKNVLEKDGTKIILGNLYRKSDFDIESLKQSISNYFIFDEDFKVYIKKDGEKFEEITNDLRYEQKGRKEDFSWFFPETAEKLKLKDKYSFADTIKGKIILFDKPVKNNLRGVTLFSRKKLVNLPEFFPEQGSSFFFQYLTGWLEVDFIDEFKPDVISTNRSSLAWNDPNLQELKSFLNEVISFIHKDWRERKKERTNEKIKEKYNVDTVHWRETNKNNLTIVKNIDKIREILDDPEKVSEEEATDILGIAHSLAPNHADFVLWSGLHNKITDNKIIKEKFFDEKYLEAAKEAVQIYNEEVQTITGESQIDYRTLVEQVFGQEDTRKIWLTNKSTPSEKDIDEGCKFLSMGIMTGFRNPAVGHNSLTKSAKIKIFSDRNCLDILNTISYLFDRLEKRKKP
;
A
#
# COMPACT_ATOMS: atom_id res chain seq x y z
N MET A 1 -17.46 73.62 -29.86
CA MET A 1 -17.40 72.71 -28.72
C MET A 1 -17.05 71.35 -29.29
N VAL A 2 -15.87 70.82 -28.97
CA VAL A 2 -15.48 69.47 -29.39
C VAL A 2 -16.05 68.54 -28.32
N GLU A 3 -17.09 67.79 -28.65
CA GLU A 3 -17.61 66.72 -27.81
C GLU A 3 -16.49 65.68 -27.64
N ASN A 4 -16.06 65.44 -26.40
CA ASN A 4 -15.20 64.30 -26.10
C ASN A 4 -16.01 63.03 -26.45
N PRO A 5 -15.47 62.11 -27.25
CA PRO A 5 -16.17 60.86 -27.56
C PRO A 5 -16.42 60.10 -26.25
N GLU A 6 -17.66 59.68 -26.04
CA GLU A 6 -18.03 58.83 -24.90
C GLU A 6 -17.30 57.49 -25.04
N GLU A 7 -16.22 57.31 -24.27
CA GLU A 7 -15.47 56.05 -24.22
C GLU A 7 -16.10 55.09 -23.21
N LEU A 8 -16.28 53.82 -23.62
CA LEU A 8 -16.65 52.74 -22.72
C LEU A 8 -15.43 52.34 -21.87
N VAL A 9 -15.50 52.60 -20.56
CA VAL A 9 -14.41 52.31 -19.60
C VAL A 9 -14.81 51.17 -18.67
N MET A 10 -14.03 50.09 -18.66
CA MET A 10 -14.12 49.03 -17.66
C MET A 10 -13.46 49.47 -16.34
N LYS A 11 -14.24 49.50 -15.25
CA LYS A 11 -13.75 49.83 -13.90
C LYS A 11 -13.80 48.60 -13.01
N PHE A 12 -12.85 48.48 -12.09
CA PHE A 12 -12.85 47.42 -11.08
C PHE A 12 -13.44 47.95 -9.78
N ASP A 13 -14.48 47.25 -9.30
CA ASP A 13 -15.08 47.54 -8.00
C ASP A 13 -14.16 47.01 -6.87
N PRO A 14 -13.91 47.77 -5.79
CA PRO A 14 -13.17 47.30 -4.62
C PRO A 14 -13.69 45.99 -4.03
N LEU A 15 -14.98 45.67 -4.20
CA LEU A 15 -15.59 44.40 -3.78
C LEU A 15 -14.98 43.17 -4.49
N VAL A 16 -14.31 43.36 -5.64
CA VAL A 16 -13.58 42.29 -6.33
C VAL A 16 -12.45 41.72 -5.45
N ILE A 17 -11.97 42.47 -4.45
CA ILE A 17 -11.01 41.98 -3.44
C ILE A 17 -11.57 40.79 -2.64
N ASP A 18 -12.89 40.71 -2.45
CA ASP A 18 -13.50 39.56 -1.78
C ASP A 18 -13.30 38.29 -2.59
N ASP A 19 -13.56 38.35 -3.90
CA ASP A 19 -13.44 37.19 -4.78
C ASP A 19 -11.96 36.86 -5.10
N LEU A 20 -11.07 37.86 -5.09
CA LEU A 20 -9.63 37.71 -5.36
C LEU A 20 -8.76 37.51 -4.11
N GLY A 21 -9.36 37.50 -2.92
CA GLY A 21 -8.64 37.44 -1.64
C GLY A 21 -9.42 36.67 -0.59
N ALA A 22 -10.48 37.27 -0.05
CA ALA A 22 -11.20 36.75 1.11
C ALA A 22 -11.87 35.39 0.87
N LYS A 23 -12.39 35.14 -0.33
CA LYS A 23 -13.06 33.89 -0.70
C LYS A 23 -12.13 32.86 -1.34
N LEU A 24 -10.87 33.21 -1.63
CA LEU A 24 -9.92 32.25 -2.20
C LEU A 24 -9.63 31.09 -1.24
N TYR A 25 -9.60 31.40 0.06
CA TYR A 25 -9.32 30.44 1.12
C TYR A 25 -10.28 30.66 2.29
N SER A 26 -10.94 29.59 2.74
CA SER A 26 -11.85 29.63 3.90
C SER A 26 -11.25 29.07 5.18
N THR A 27 -10.00 28.58 5.11
CA THR A 27 -9.32 27.92 6.23
C THR A 27 -7.92 28.50 6.47
N LEU A 28 -7.44 28.33 7.69
CA LEU A 28 -6.17 28.88 8.16
C LEU A 28 -4.91 28.30 7.45
N PRO A 29 -4.80 26.98 7.20
CA PRO A 29 -3.55 26.41 6.66
C PRO A 29 -3.13 26.96 5.28
N PRO A 30 -4.02 27.06 4.27
CA PRO A 30 -3.66 27.66 2.98
C PRO A 30 -3.17 29.11 3.13
N ILE A 31 -3.81 29.90 3.98
CA ILE A 31 -3.47 31.32 4.19
C ILE A 31 -2.11 31.43 4.87
N ILE A 32 -1.86 30.65 5.93
CA ILE A 32 -0.54 30.59 6.55
C ILE A 32 0.51 30.16 5.51
N SER A 33 0.19 29.22 4.60
CA SER A 33 1.11 28.81 3.53
C SER A 33 1.41 29.94 2.51
N GLU A 34 0.49 30.88 2.28
CA GLU A 34 0.76 32.10 1.48
C GLU A 34 1.75 33.02 2.19
N LEU A 35 1.62 33.17 3.51
CA LEU A 35 2.50 34.02 4.31
C LEU A 35 3.89 33.41 4.48
N ILE A 36 3.99 32.09 4.69
CA ILE A 36 5.25 31.34 4.67
C ILE A 36 5.95 31.52 3.32
N ALA A 37 5.21 31.39 2.20
CA ALA A 37 5.78 31.58 0.87
C ALA A 37 6.31 33.01 0.64
N ASN A 38 5.70 34.02 1.27
CA ASN A 38 6.22 35.40 1.21
C ASN A 38 7.55 35.54 1.97
N GLY A 39 7.69 34.88 3.13
CA GLY A 39 8.96 34.82 3.85
C GLY A 39 10.04 34.07 3.06
N TYR A 40 9.67 32.94 2.43
CA TYR A 40 10.55 32.20 1.53
C TYR A 40 11.03 33.06 0.34
N ASP A 41 10.11 33.77 -0.32
CA ASP A 41 10.41 34.71 -1.41
C ASP A 41 11.29 35.90 -0.96
N ALA A 42 11.22 36.26 0.32
CA ALA A 42 12.02 37.32 0.94
C ALA A 42 13.38 36.83 1.46
N CYS A 43 13.79 35.61 1.10
CA CYS A 43 15.05 34.99 1.53
C CYS A 43 15.20 34.91 3.07
N ALA A 44 14.10 34.68 3.78
CA ALA A 44 14.13 34.37 5.21
C ALA A 44 14.80 33.01 5.45
N ASN A 45 15.49 32.85 6.58
CA ASN A 45 15.98 31.55 7.05
C ASN A 45 14.93 30.87 7.94
N LYS A 46 14.07 31.67 8.60
CA LYS A 46 12.99 31.14 9.42
C LYS A 46 11.71 31.97 9.33
N VAL A 47 10.59 31.28 9.52
CA VAL A 47 9.27 31.88 9.75
C VAL A 47 8.73 31.38 11.08
N GLU A 48 8.28 32.30 11.93
CA GLU A 48 7.70 32.03 13.24
C GLU A 48 6.21 32.38 13.22
N ILE A 49 5.37 31.43 13.65
CA ILE A 49 3.91 31.56 13.73
C ILE A 49 3.51 31.50 15.20
N GLU A 50 2.80 32.51 15.67
CA GLU A 50 2.30 32.58 17.04
C GLU A 50 0.78 32.72 17.04
N LEU A 51 0.12 31.78 17.72
CA LEU A 51 -1.32 31.70 17.84
C LEU A 51 -1.76 32.19 19.22
N PHE A 52 -2.73 33.10 19.27
CA PHE A 52 -3.34 33.56 20.52
C PHE A 52 -4.80 33.12 20.58
N GLY A 53 -5.07 32.06 21.35
CA GLY A 53 -6.35 31.33 21.36
C GLY A 53 -7.28 31.70 22.51
N THR A 54 -6.75 32.27 23.59
CA THR A 54 -7.40 32.37 24.91
C THR A 54 -8.04 33.73 25.24
N ALA A 55 -7.82 34.77 24.43
CA ALA A 55 -8.37 36.11 24.67
C ALA A 55 -9.65 36.39 23.86
N GLU A 56 -10.46 37.36 24.32
CA GLU A 56 -11.53 37.99 23.52
C GLU A 56 -11.02 38.53 22.16
N ASN A 57 -9.70 38.78 22.07
CA ASN A 57 -9.00 39.21 20.86
C ASN A 57 -8.06 38.10 20.34
N LYS A 58 -8.62 37.10 19.65
CA LYS A 58 -7.82 36.09 18.93
C LYS A 58 -6.98 36.73 17.84
N SER A 59 -5.73 36.30 17.73
CA SER A 59 -4.82 36.77 16.69
C SER A 59 -3.86 35.68 16.22
N VAL A 60 -3.35 35.86 15.01
CA VAL A 60 -2.24 35.07 14.46
C VAL A 60 -1.14 36.04 14.06
N ILE A 61 0.05 35.84 14.60
CA ILE A 61 1.24 36.60 14.23
C ILE A 61 2.14 35.70 13.40
N ILE A 62 2.59 36.21 12.25
CA ILE A 62 3.56 35.55 11.38
C ILE A 62 4.75 36.48 11.25
N TYR A 63 5.95 36.02 11.55
CA TYR A 63 7.18 36.78 11.43
C TYR A 63 8.19 36.03 10.57
N ASP A 64 8.79 36.71 9.59
CA ASP A 64 9.93 36.24 8.82
C ASP A 64 11.17 37.11 9.07
N ASP A 65 12.35 36.49 9.04
CA ASP A 65 13.66 37.17 9.17
C ASP A 65 14.31 37.50 7.82
N GLY A 66 13.47 37.72 6.79
CA GLY A 66 13.89 38.02 5.42
C GLY A 66 14.45 39.43 5.24
N GLU A 67 14.46 39.89 3.99
CA GLU A 67 15.00 41.21 3.61
C GLU A 67 14.12 42.41 4.02
N GLY A 68 12.89 42.16 4.49
CA GLY A 68 11.88 43.20 4.71
C GLY A 68 11.55 44.00 3.44
N MET A 69 10.90 45.17 3.61
CA MET A 69 10.52 46.03 2.49
C MET A 69 10.81 47.50 2.79
N SER A 70 11.40 48.21 1.82
CA SER A 70 11.46 49.68 1.87
C SER A 70 10.08 50.31 1.66
N PHE A 71 9.92 51.57 2.09
CA PHE A 71 8.70 52.35 1.81
C PHE A 71 8.36 52.42 0.31
N LYS A 72 9.38 52.46 -0.55
CA LYS A 72 9.22 52.43 -2.00
C LYS A 72 8.68 51.08 -2.47
N GLU A 73 9.26 49.97 -2.00
CA GLU A 73 8.81 48.62 -2.34
C GLU A 73 7.39 48.33 -1.83
N ILE A 74 7.00 48.90 -0.69
CA ILE A 74 5.63 48.81 -0.19
C ILE A 74 4.65 49.43 -1.20
N ASN A 75 4.89 50.68 -1.64
CA ASN A 75 3.99 51.37 -2.56
C ASN A 75 4.00 50.80 -3.98
N GLU A 76 5.19 50.55 -4.53
CA GLU A 76 5.37 50.18 -5.94
C GLU A 76 5.23 48.68 -6.20
N LYS A 77 5.24 47.84 -5.15
CA LYS A 77 5.20 46.39 -5.29
C LYS A 77 4.17 45.74 -4.38
N TYR A 78 4.23 46.00 -3.07
CA TYR A 78 3.37 45.30 -2.12
C TYR A 78 1.91 45.71 -2.27
N LEU A 79 1.59 47.01 -2.27
CA LEU A 79 0.21 47.51 -2.33
C LEU A 79 -0.44 47.44 -3.73
N ILE A 80 0.32 47.10 -4.78
CA ILE A 80 -0.22 46.91 -6.14
C ILE A 80 -0.85 45.51 -6.26
N VAL A 81 -2.18 45.44 -6.31
CA VAL A 81 -2.92 44.18 -6.48
C VAL A 81 -2.78 43.63 -7.90
N GLY A 82 -2.63 42.31 -8.06
CA GLY A 82 -2.56 41.67 -9.38
C GLY A 82 -1.24 41.86 -10.14
N ARG A 83 -0.22 42.48 -9.54
CA ARG A 83 1.10 42.67 -10.17
C ARG A 83 1.74 41.31 -10.49
N LYS A 84 2.07 41.09 -11.77
CA LYS A 84 2.88 39.94 -12.21
C LYS A 84 4.30 40.09 -11.69
N ARG A 85 4.67 39.27 -10.69
CA ARG A 85 5.97 39.35 -10.00
C ARG A 85 7.13 38.89 -10.88
N ARG A 86 6.88 37.96 -11.81
CA ARG A 86 7.88 37.23 -12.60
C ARG A 86 8.06 37.76 -14.03
N ASN A 87 8.11 39.08 -14.22
CA ASN A 87 8.59 39.64 -15.48
C ASN A 87 10.12 39.64 -15.48
N VAL A 88 10.70 39.01 -16.49
CA VAL A 88 12.08 38.45 -16.54
C VAL A 88 13.20 39.50 -16.47
N GLU A 89 12.91 40.80 -16.64
CA GLU A 89 13.93 41.84 -16.82
C GLU A 89 14.32 42.63 -15.56
N GLU A 90 13.45 42.73 -14.54
CA GLU A 90 13.74 43.49 -13.31
C GLU A 90 14.33 42.62 -12.19
N ASP A 91 13.87 41.38 -12.07
CA ASP A 91 14.21 40.48 -10.94
C ASP A 91 15.54 39.74 -11.13
N THR A 92 16.06 39.68 -12.36
CA THR A 92 17.36 39.08 -12.73
C THR A 92 18.57 39.99 -12.46
N LYS A 93 18.34 41.31 -12.30
CA LYS A 93 19.42 42.30 -12.09
C LYS A 93 19.79 42.54 -10.62
N LYS A 94 18.95 42.13 -9.66
CA LYS A 94 19.30 42.18 -8.23
C LYS A 94 19.99 40.88 -7.84
N LYS A 95 21.21 40.96 -7.29
CA LYS A 95 21.80 39.86 -6.49
C LYS A 95 20.85 39.61 -5.31
N LYS A 96 20.02 38.58 -5.40
CA LYS A 96 19.16 38.15 -4.28
C LYS A 96 20.05 37.59 -3.16
N ARG A 97 19.66 37.81 -1.89
CA ARG A 97 20.37 37.27 -0.72
C ARG A 97 20.40 35.74 -0.70
N CYS A 98 19.48 35.09 -1.41
CA CYS A 98 19.37 33.64 -1.57
C CYS A 98 19.20 33.23 -3.04
N ASN A 99 19.53 31.98 -3.37
CA ASN A 99 19.42 31.43 -4.72
C ASN A 99 18.07 30.69 -4.97
N ARG A 100 17.02 31.07 -4.24
CA ARG A 100 15.72 30.39 -4.30
C ARG A 100 14.84 31.00 -5.41
N PRO A 101 14.21 30.19 -6.28
CA PRO A 101 13.27 30.70 -7.27
C PRO A 101 12.00 31.22 -6.59
N PRO A 102 11.45 32.38 -7.02
CA PRO A 102 10.28 32.96 -6.35
C PRO A 102 9.03 32.13 -6.59
N ILE A 103 8.28 31.86 -5.52
CA ILE A 103 7.00 31.16 -5.50
C ILE A 103 5.88 32.09 -5.96
N GLY A 104 5.86 33.36 -5.55
CA GLY A 104 4.82 34.31 -5.92
C GLY A 104 4.79 34.66 -7.42
N LYS A 105 3.62 34.51 -8.07
CA LYS A 105 3.43 34.81 -9.52
C LYS A 105 2.42 35.95 -9.76
N LYS A 106 1.21 35.85 -9.18
CA LYS A 106 0.04 36.70 -9.48
C LYS A 106 -0.17 37.90 -8.55
N GLY A 107 0.56 37.99 -7.43
CA GLY A 107 0.49 39.14 -6.50
C GLY A 107 -0.79 39.23 -5.65
N LEU A 108 -1.64 38.20 -5.63
CA LEU A 108 -2.90 38.13 -4.88
C LEU A 108 -2.76 37.49 -3.47
N GLY A 109 -1.74 36.67 -3.23
CA GLY A 109 -1.58 35.93 -1.96
C GLY A 109 -1.50 36.82 -0.71
N LYS A 110 -1.13 38.09 -0.86
CA LYS A 110 -1.15 39.09 0.22
C LYS A 110 -2.56 39.49 0.68
N LEU A 111 -3.61 39.19 -0.09
CA LEU A 111 -5.01 39.46 0.30
C LEU A 111 -5.67 38.22 0.92
N ALA A 112 -5.01 37.06 0.86
CA ALA A 112 -5.52 35.80 1.37
C ALA A 112 -5.86 35.87 2.87
N PHE A 113 -5.14 36.67 3.66
CA PHE A 113 -5.42 36.81 5.09
C PHE A 113 -6.79 37.43 5.39
N PHE A 114 -7.41 38.14 4.43
CA PHE A 114 -8.78 38.62 4.58
C PHE A 114 -9.83 37.51 4.59
N GLY A 115 -9.46 36.27 4.24
CA GLY A 115 -10.33 35.10 4.39
C GLY A 115 -10.50 34.63 5.82
N ILE A 116 -9.62 35.06 6.74
CA ILE A 116 -9.66 34.67 8.16
C ILE A 116 -9.69 35.85 9.14
N ALA A 117 -9.35 37.05 8.69
CA ALA A 117 -9.20 38.24 9.53
C ALA A 117 -9.83 39.47 8.87
N LYS A 118 -10.39 40.38 9.69
CA LYS A 118 -10.89 41.68 9.18
C LYS A 118 -9.78 42.71 9.00
N LYS A 119 -8.72 42.60 9.81
CA LYS A 119 -7.59 43.54 9.87
C LYS A 119 -6.27 42.79 9.83
N ALA A 120 -5.31 43.37 9.13
CA ALA A 120 -3.93 42.93 9.14
C ALA A 120 -3.01 44.14 9.41
N THR A 121 -2.19 44.06 10.45
CA THR A 121 -1.12 45.03 10.69
C THR A 121 0.19 44.44 10.16
N ILE A 122 0.84 45.16 9.25
CA ILE A 122 2.12 44.76 8.68
C ILE A 122 3.20 45.66 9.26
N GLU A 123 4.19 45.07 9.92
CA GLU A 123 5.43 45.72 10.33
C GLU A 123 6.57 45.16 9.51
N THR A 124 7.36 46.00 8.86
CA THR A 124 8.51 45.55 8.06
C THR A 124 9.71 46.43 8.33
N VAL A 125 10.87 45.80 8.48
CA VAL A 125 12.14 46.46 8.75
C VAL A 125 13.09 46.14 7.61
N GLN A 126 13.67 47.18 7.01
CA GLN A 126 14.74 47.04 6.04
C GLN A 126 15.73 48.18 6.26
N ASN A 127 17.03 47.85 6.35
CA ASN A 127 18.10 48.84 6.51
C ASN A 127 17.83 49.83 7.66
N LYS A 128 17.48 49.31 8.85
CA LYS A 128 17.17 50.08 10.08
C LYS A 128 15.98 51.06 9.95
N THR A 129 15.15 50.92 8.91
CA THR A 129 13.90 51.67 8.77
C THR A 129 12.73 50.72 8.95
N LYS A 130 11.90 50.99 9.96
CA LYS A 130 10.65 50.28 10.22
C LYS A 130 9.48 51.03 9.65
N VAL A 131 8.66 50.34 8.86
CA VAL A 131 7.35 50.83 8.40
C VAL A 131 6.28 49.94 8.99
N VAL A 132 5.27 50.55 9.61
CA VAL A 132 4.08 49.87 10.15
C VAL A 132 2.87 50.42 9.43
N PHE A 133 2.01 49.57 8.88
CA PHE A 133 0.75 49.99 8.27
C PHE A 133 -0.37 48.98 8.53
N GLU A 134 -1.62 49.46 8.59
CA GLU A 134 -2.81 48.63 8.79
C GLU A 134 -3.61 48.51 7.49
N MET A 135 -3.96 47.28 7.12
CA MET A 135 -4.94 46.97 6.09
C MET A 135 -6.25 46.51 6.73
N ASP A 136 -7.36 47.14 6.35
CA ASP A 136 -8.69 46.90 6.92
C ASP A 136 -9.69 46.65 5.78
N LEU A 137 -10.34 45.48 5.80
CA LEU A 137 -11.24 45.06 4.73
C LEU A 137 -12.45 46.00 4.58
N THR A 138 -13.03 46.46 5.70
CA THR A 138 -14.17 47.37 5.71
C THR A 138 -13.77 48.74 5.15
N LYS A 139 -12.57 49.23 5.48
CA LYS A 139 -12.05 50.47 4.88
C LYS A 139 -11.75 50.31 3.38
N ILE A 140 -11.33 49.13 2.92
CA ILE A 140 -11.12 48.83 1.50
C ILE A 140 -12.45 48.82 0.74
N HIS A 141 -13.49 48.17 1.27
CA HIS A 141 -14.82 48.15 0.65
C HIS A 141 -15.45 49.54 0.53
N ASN A 142 -15.23 50.39 1.53
CA ASN A 142 -15.71 51.77 1.53
C ASN A 142 -14.78 52.74 0.79
N SER A 143 -13.66 52.26 0.26
CA SER A 143 -12.79 53.08 -0.58
C SER A 143 -13.39 53.19 -1.98
N GLY A 144 -13.07 54.28 -2.69
CA GLY A 144 -13.36 54.39 -4.12
C GLY A 144 -12.40 53.51 -4.93
N SER A 145 -11.82 54.04 -5.99
CA SER A 145 -10.83 53.30 -6.79
C SER A 145 -9.46 53.11 -6.11
N VAL A 146 -9.18 53.82 -5.01
CA VAL A 146 -7.85 53.84 -4.36
C VAL A 146 -7.99 53.74 -2.84
N TYR A 147 -7.40 52.70 -2.27
CA TYR A 147 -7.24 52.53 -0.83
C TYR A 147 -5.89 53.09 -0.35
N LYS A 148 -5.90 53.82 0.77
CA LYS A 148 -4.68 54.37 1.40
C LYS A 148 -4.61 53.91 2.86
N PRO A 149 -3.70 52.99 3.22
CA PRO A 149 -3.56 52.54 4.60
C PRO A 149 -2.92 53.63 5.48
N GLU A 150 -3.34 53.67 6.74
CA GLU A 150 -2.65 54.46 7.76
C GLU A 150 -1.29 53.81 8.06
N PHE A 151 -0.24 54.62 8.21
CA PHE A 151 1.12 54.11 8.41
C PHE A 151 1.96 54.97 9.36
N VAL A 152 2.98 54.36 9.95
CA VAL A 152 3.99 54.98 10.79
C VAL A 152 5.38 54.55 10.30
N VAL A 153 6.30 55.51 10.18
CA VAL A 153 7.70 55.24 9.81
C VAL A 153 8.61 55.59 10.98
N ARG A 154 9.50 54.66 11.36
CA ARG A 154 10.54 54.87 12.36
C ARG A 154 11.91 54.57 11.75
N LYS A 155 12.85 55.50 11.86
CA LYS A 155 14.22 55.33 11.36
C LYS A 155 15.16 54.98 12.51
N ASN A 156 16.31 54.38 12.19
CA ASN A 156 17.35 53.97 13.13
C ASN A 156 16.87 52.97 14.19
N VAL A 157 16.01 52.02 13.81
CA VAL A 157 15.59 50.95 14.71
C VAL A 157 16.73 49.95 14.95
N LEU A 158 16.76 49.34 16.13
CA LEU A 158 17.68 48.25 16.49
C LEU A 158 17.15 46.87 16.07
N GLU A 159 15.89 46.80 15.64
CA GLU A 159 15.26 45.59 15.10
C GLU A 159 16.01 45.12 13.83
N LYS A 160 16.14 43.80 13.67
CA LYS A 160 16.71 43.21 12.45
C LYS A 160 15.73 43.31 11.29
N ASP A 161 16.25 43.19 10.07
CA ASP A 161 15.43 43.13 8.86
C ASP A 161 14.47 41.93 8.91
N GLY A 162 13.30 42.10 8.32
CA GLY A 162 12.23 41.10 8.32
C GLY A 162 10.85 41.72 8.23
N THR A 163 9.82 40.87 8.21
CA THR A 163 8.42 41.30 8.18
C THR A 163 7.58 40.54 9.20
N LYS A 164 6.73 41.26 9.93
CA LYS A 164 5.75 40.74 10.86
C LYS A 164 4.36 41.11 10.37
N ILE A 165 3.47 40.12 10.30
CA ILE A 165 2.07 40.27 9.93
C ILE A 165 1.22 39.83 11.12
N ILE A 166 0.40 40.74 11.64
CA ILE A 166 -0.48 40.52 12.78
C ILE A 166 -1.91 40.50 12.25
N LEU A 167 -2.55 39.34 12.30
CA LEU A 167 -3.92 39.14 11.88
C LEU A 167 -4.83 39.25 13.10
N GLY A 168 -5.63 40.32 13.14
CA GLY A 168 -6.56 40.61 14.23
C GLY A 168 -8.01 40.45 13.80
N ASN A 169 -8.92 40.39 14.77
CA ASN A 169 -10.36 40.23 14.54
C ASN A 169 -10.67 39.01 13.65
N LEU A 170 -10.16 37.84 14.06
CA LEU A 170 -10.36 36.61 13.30
C LEU A 170 -11.84 36.22 13.25
N TYR A 171 -12.29 35.70 12.10
CA TYR A 171 -13.68 35.19 11.97
C TYR A 171 -13.90 33.91 12.77
N ARG A 172 -12.84 33.12 13.00
CA ARG A 172 -12.87 31.85 13.72
C ARG A 172 -13.18 32.10 15.21
N LYS A 173 -14.21 31.42 15.72
CA LYS A 173 -14.56 31.43 17.15
C LYS A 173 -13.95 30.27 17.93
N SER A 174 -13.73 29.12 17.32
CA SER A 174 -13.12 27.95 17.97
C SER A 174 -11.63 28.17 18.26
N ASP A 175 -11.11 27.45 19.25
CA ASP A 175 -9.69 27.48 19.60
C ASP A 175 -8.81 26.84 18.50
N PHE A 176 -7.50 27.02 18.59
CA PHE A 176 -6.51 26.44 17.69
C PHE A 176 -6.08 25.05 18.17
N ASP A 177 -6.18 24.07 17.27
CA ASP A 177 -5.55 22.76 17.40
C ASP A 177 -4.18 22.83 16.70
N ILE A 178 -3.12 22.99 17.51
CA ILE A 178 -1.75 23.18 16.99
C ILE A 178 -1.25 21.95 16.26
N GLU A 179 -1.56 20.73 16.72
CA GLU A 179 -1.15 19.48 16.10
C GLU A 179 -1.78 19.32 14.72
N SER A 180 -3.10 19.51 14.63
CA SER A 180 -3.80 19.45 13.35
C SER A 180 -3.35 20.55 12.40
N LEU A 181 -2.99 21.74 12.91
CA LEU A 181 -2.53 22.85 12.09
C LEU A 181 -1.11 22.61 11.55
N LYS A 182 -0.20 22.11 12.39
CA LYS A 182 1.15 21.68 11.97
C LYS A 182 1.07 20.68 10.80
N GLN A 183 0.31 19.60 11.00
CA GLN A 183 0.08 18.59 9.97
C GLN A 183 -0.58 19.16 8.71
N SER A 184 -1.50 20.11 8.86
CA SER A 184 -2.14 20.73 7.70
C SER A 184 -1.17 21.63 6.93
N ILE A 185 -0.37 22.45 7.61
CA ILE A 185 0.62 23.34 6.98
C ILE A 185 1.68 22.53 6.23
N SER A 186 2.16 21.41 6.79
CA SER A 186 3.13 20.53 6.12
C SER A 186 2.60 19.94 4.80
N ASN A 187 1.27 19.90 4.59
CA ASN A 187 0.68 19.46 3.32
C ASN A 187 0.73 20.54 2.22
N TYR A 188 0.97 21.82 2.56
CA TYR A 188 0.98 22.93 1.60
C TYR A 188 2.40 23.35 1.17
N PHE A 189 3.43 22.94 1.91
CA PHE A 189 4.80 23.41 1.70
C PHE A 189 5.83 22.29 1.95
N ILE A 190 6.87 22.23 1.12
CA ILE A 190 8.07 21.43 1.31
C ILE A 190 9.14 22.34 1.92
N PHE A 191 9.61 22.03 3.12
CA PHE A 191 10.62 22.85 3.80
C PHE A 191 12.02 22.41 3.38
N ASP A 192 12.84 23.34 2.90
CA ASP A 192 14.25 23.12 2.58
C ASP A 192 15.11 23.19 3.86
N GLU A 193 16.33 22.65 3.83
CA GLU A 193 17.23 22.61 4.99
C GLU A 193 17.58 24.02 5.53
N ASP A 194 17.63 25.01 4.64
CA ASP A 194 17.98 26.40 4.93
C ASP A 194 16.75 27.29 5.21
N PHE A 195 15.55 26.70 5.27
CA PHE A 195 14.30 27.41 5.54
C PHE A 195 13.41 26.67 6.55
N LYS A 196 13.34 27.21 7.77
CA LYS A 196 12.63 26.56 8.88
C LYS A 196 11.35 27.27 9.25
N VAL A 197 10.31 26.52 9.61
CA VAL A 197 9.04 27.09 10.06
C VAL A 197 8.74 26.61 11.46
N TYR A 198 8.44 27.55 12.35
CA TYR A 198 8.14 27.29 13.75
C TYR A 198 6.74 27.77 14.09
N ILE A 199 6.06 27.06 14.97
CA ILE A 199 4.73 27.44 15.47
C ILE A 199 4.63 27.28 16.99
N LYS A 200 3.89 28.16 17.65
CA LYS A 200 3.53 28.04 19.07
C LYS A 200 2.14 28.59 19.34
N LYS A 201 1.59 28.26 20.50
CA LYS A 201 0.31 28.79 21.00
C LYS A 201 0.50 29.41 22.39
N ASP A 202 -0.16 30.53 22.66
CA ASP A 202 -0.35 31.11 24.01
C ASP A 202 0.90 31.11 24.93
N GLY A 203 2.05 31.58 24.43
CA GLY A 203 3.28 31.69 25.22
C GLY A 203 4.06 30.38 25.45
N GLU A 204 3.61 29.27 24.86
CA GLU A 204 4.33 27.99 24.82
C GLU A 204 5.65 28.10 24.03
N LYS A 205 6.43 27.00 24.02
CA LYS A 205 7.66 26.94 23.23
C LYS A 205 7.35 26.78 21.74
N PHE A 206 8.23 27.32 20.90
CA PHE A 206 8.18 27.08 19.46
C PHE A 206 8.51 25.62 19.14
N GLU A 207 7.68 25.04 18.28
CA GLU A 207 7.84 23.71 17.70
C GLU A 207 8.07 23.82 16.19
N GLU A 208 8.98 23.02 15.66
CA GLU A 208 9.30 23.01 14.22
C GLU A 208 8.23 22.26 13.43
N ILE A 209 7.81 22.82 12.29
CA ILE A 209 6.98 22.13 11.31
C ILE A 209 7.92 21.46 10.31
N THR A 210 8.02 20.14 10.36
CA THR A 210 8.91 19.36 9.48
C THR A 210 8.14 18.69 8.33
N ASN A 211 8.87 18.25 7.30
CA ASN A 211 8.28 17.51 6.18
C ASN A 211 7.69 16.15 6.61
N ASP A 212 8.22 15.53 7.67
CA ASP A 212 7.78 14.22 8.17
C ASP A 212 6.31 14.21 8.63
N LEU A 213 5.84 15.35 9.16
CA LEU A 213 4.45 15.53 9.63
C LEU A 213 3.39 15.32 8.53
N ARG A 214 3.77 15.51 7.26
CA ARG A 214 2.87 15.35 6.10
C ARG A 214 2.28 13.94 6.01
N TYR A 215 3.10 12.93 6.29
CA TYR A 215 2.72 11.52 6.17
C TYR A 215 2.72 10.77 7.50
N GLU A 216 2.98 11.46 8.61
CA GLU A 216 2.79 10.87 9.93
C GLU A 216 1.30 10.58 10.18
N GLN A 217 0.92 9.31 10.03
CA GLN A 217 -0.43 8.84 10.28
C GLN A 217 -0.43 7.85 11.43
N LYS A 218 -0.89 8.29 12.61
CA LYS A 218 -1.04 7.45 13.80
C LYS A 218 -1.73 6.12 13.45
N GLY A 219 -1.07 5.01 13.79
CA GLY A 219 -1.58 3.65 13.60
C GLY A 219 -1.42 3.06 12.19
N ARG A 220 -0.68 3.74 11.29
CA ARG A 220 -0.33 3.26 9.95
C ARG A 220 1.17 3.25 9.75
N LYS A 221 1.67 2.30 8.98
CA LYS A 221 3.08 2.16 8.63
C LYS A 221 3.23 2.19 7.12
N GLU A 222 4.32 2.80 6.66
CA GLU A 222 4.75 2.69 5.26
C GLU A 222 5.00 1.21 4.95
N ASP A 223 4.28 0.67 3.96
CA ASP A 223 4.39 -0.71 3.48
C ASP A 223 5.33 -0.77 2.28
N PHE A 224 5.12 0.12 1.30
CA PHE A 224 5.95 0.24 0.10
C PHE A 224 6.19 1.70 -0.27
N SER A 225 7.33 1.97 -0.89
CA SER A 225 7.63 3.29 -1.43
C SER A 225 8.46 3.27 -2.71
N TRP A 226 8.30 4.35 -3.48
CA TRP A 226 8.96 4.61 -4.76
C TRP A 226 9.46 6.05 -4.74
N PHE A 227 10.76 6.23 -5.01
CA PHE A 227 11.44 7.52 -4.99
C PHE A 227 11.65 8.04 -6.42
N PHE A 228 11.66 9.36 -6.57
CA PHE A 228 11.89 10.04 -7.84
C PHE A 228 13.13 10.94 -7.72
N PRO A 229 14.02 10.93 -8.72
CA PRO A 229 13.79 10.44 -10.10
C PRO A 229 14.03 8.94 -10.36
N GLU A 230 14.46 8.14 -9.37
CA GLU A 230 14.93 6.76 -9.56
C GLU A 230 13.88 5.84 -10.21
N THR A 231 12.60 6.00 -9.84
CA THR A 231 11.49 5.24 -10.45
C THR A 231 11.30 5.58 -11.92
N ALA A 232 11.45 6.86 -12.29
CA ALA A 232 11.34 7.31 -13.67
C ALA A 232 12.53 6.82 -14.52
N GLU A 233 13.72 6.76 -13.93
CA GLU A 233 14.92 6.18 -14.56
C GLU A 233 14.77 4.68 -14.81
N LYS A 234 14.29 3.90 -13.81
CA LYS A 234 14.02 2.46 -13.95
C LYS A 234 13.07 2.17 -15.12
N LEU A 235 12.12 3.06 -15.34
CA LEU A 235 11.13 2.97 -16.43
C LEU A 235 11.61 3.56 -17.76
N LYS A 236 12.82 4.15 -17.82
CA LYS A 236 13.35 4.87 -19.00
C LYS A 236 12.41 5.95 -19.52
N LEU A 237 11.66 6.61 -18.63
CA LEU A 237 10.66 7.61 -19.02
C LEU A 237 11.27 8.87 -19.64
N LYS A 238 12.56 9.12 -19.43
CA LYS A 238 13.29 10.23 -20.04
C LYS A 238 13.27 10.21 -21.57
N ASP A 239 13.21 9.03 -22.17
CA ASP A 239 13.15 8.87 -23.63
C ASP A 239 11.83 9.37 -24.22
N LYS A 240 10.77 9.38 -23.40
CA LYS A 240 9.40 9.78 -23.78
C LYS A 240 9.03 11.17 -23.26
N TYR A 241 9.51 11.53 -22.07
CA TYR A 241 9.21 12.77 -21.38
C TYR A 241 10.50 13.44 -20.91
N SER A 242 10.86 14.55 -21.53
CA SER A 242 12.14 15.24 -21.31
C SER A 242 12.35 15.75 -19.88
N PHE A 243 11.25 15.97 -19.13
CA PHE A 243 11.26 16.45 -17.75
C PHE A 243 11.35 15.32 -16.70
N ALA A 244 11.30 14.05 -17.09
CA ALA A 244 11.12 12.92 -16.17
C ALA A 244 12.20 12.83 -15.07
N ASP A 245 13.45 13.16 -15.37
CA ASP A 245 14.59 13.14 -14.45
C ASP A 245 14.68 14.38 -13.55
N THR A 246 13.89 15.42 -13.86
CA THR A 246 13.80 16.63 -13.04
C THR A 246 12.79 16.50 -11.90
N ILE A 247 11.86 15.54 -12.01
CA ILE A 247 10.83 15.30 -11.00
C ILE A 247 11.45 14.65 -9.77
N LYS A 248 11.20 15.24 -8.61
CA LYS A 248 11.61 14.73 -7.30
C LYS A 248 10.40 14.38 -6.48
N GLY A 249 10.52 13.38 -5.61
CA GLY A 249 9.43 13.06 -4.70
C GLY A 249 9.38 11.62 -4.26
N LYS A 250 8.25 11.27 -3.64
CA LYS A 250 8.03 9.95 -3.08
C LYS A 250 6.56 9.57 -3.20
N ILE A 251 6.31 8.37 -3.70
CA ILE A 251 5.01 7.71 -3.66
C ILE A 251 5.07 6.61 -2.62
N ILE A 252 4.02 6.49 -1.81
CA ILE A 252 3.95 5.68 -0.62
C ILE A 252 2.64 4.89 -0.65
N LEU A 253 2.71 3.59 -0.36
CA LEU A 253 1.57 2.80 0.07
C LEU A 253 1.70 2.46 1.54
N PHE A 254 0.63 2.71 2.29
CA PHE A 254 0.52 2.33 3.69
C PHE A 254 -0.02 0.91 3.86
N ASP A 255 0.17 0.33 5.05
CA ASP A 255 -0.42 -0.95 5.46
C ASP A 255 -1.95 -0.89 5.64
N LYS A 256 -2.50 0.32 5.85
CA LYS A 256 -3.92 0.59 6.10
C LYS A 256 -4.41 1.76 5.24
N PRO A 257 -5.73 1.84 4.94
CA PRO A 257 -6.27 2.92 4.12
C PRO A 257 -5.91 4.30 4.68
N VAL A 258 -5.33 5.16 3.85
CA VAL A 258 -4.96 6.53 4.22
C VAL A 258 -6.22 7.39 4.36
N LYS A 259 -6.13 8.48 5.15
CA LYS A 259 -7.21 9.46 5.30
C LYS A 259 -7.64 9.99 3.92
N ASN A 260 -8.95 10.17 3.71
CA ASN A 260 -9.51 10.53 2.40
C ASN A 260 -8.87 11.77 1.76
N ASN A 261 -8.54 12.78 2.55
CA ASN A 261 -7.95 14.04 2.10
C ASN A 261 -6.45 13.94 1.72
N LEU A 262 -5.83 12.78 1.91
CA LEU A 262 -4.43 12.52 1.57
C LEU A 262 -4.29 11.43 0.49
N ARG A 263 -5.40 10.89 -0.02
CA ARG A 263 -5.40 9.82 -1.03
C ARG A 263 -4.97 10.38 -2.39
N GLY A 264 -4.04 9.69 -3.04
CA GLY A 264 -3.51 10.08 -4.36
C GLY A 264 -2.21 10.87 -4.28
N VAL A 265 -1.83 11.47 -5.41
CA VAL A 265 -0.54 12.14 -5.56
C VAL A 265 -0.73 13.65 -5.45
N THR A 266 0.03 14.26 -4.55
CA THR A 266 0.10 15.71 -4.37
C THR A 266 1.15 16.29 -5.31
N LEU A 267 0.88 17.41 -5.98
CA LEU A 267 1.88 18.06 -6.83
C LEU A 267 2.34 19.37 -6.19
N PHE A 268 3.66 19.56 -6.20
CA PHE A 268 4.34 20.76 -5.74
C PHE A 268 5.09 21.41 -6.89
N SER A 269 5.22 22.73 -6.84
CA SER A 269 6.11 23.49 -7.71
C SER A 269 6.77 24.58 -6.89
N ARG A 270 8.10 24.67 -6.98
CA ARG A 270 8.94 25.56 -6.17
C ARG A 270 8.58 25.44 -4.70
N LYS A 271 8.55 24.20 -4.18
CA LYS A 271 8.24 23.86 -2.78
C LYS A 271 6.81 24.09 -2.31
N LYS A 272 5.93 24.71 -3.11
CA LYS A 272 4.55 24.99 -2.71
C LYS A 272 3.55 24.11 -3.45
N LEU A 273 2.49 23.72 -2.76
CA LEU A 273 1.37 22.99 -3.34
C LEU A 273 0.83 23.69 -4.60
N VAL A 274 0.57 22.90 -5.63
CA VAL A 274 -0.09 23.33 -6.88
C VAL A 274 -1.27 22.44 -7.27
N ASN A 275 -1.30 21.19 -6.78
CA ASN A 275 -2.42 20.27 -6.94
C ASN A 275 -2.63 19.50 -5.64
N LEU A 276 -3.85 19.50 -5.12
CA LEU A 276 -4.25 18.62 -4.04
C LEU A 276 -4.07 17.14 -4.44
N PRO A 277 -4.05 16.21 -3.47
CA PRO A 277 -3.98 14.79 -3.77
C PRO A 277 -5.06 14.37 -4.78
N GLU A 278 -4.62 13.81 -5.90
CA GLU A 278 -5.49 13.37 -7.00
C GLU A 278 -5.06 11.99 -7.51
N PHE A 279 -6.00 11.24 -8.08
CA PHE A 279 -5.72 9.92 -8.65
C PHE A 279 -5.35 10.03 -10.12
N PHE A 280 -4.34 9.24 -10.52
CA PHE A 280 -3.90 9.13 -11.89
C PHE A 280 -3.91 7.63 -12.27
N PRO A 281 -4.80 7.18 -13.17
CA PRO A 281 -5.92 7.92 -13.77
C PRO A 281 -7.05 8.23 -12.77
N GLU A 282 -7.86 9.26 -13.07
CA GLU A 282 -8.93 9.78 -12.20
C GLU A 282 -10.00 8.72 -11.82
N GLN A 283 -10.20 7.70 -12.66
CA GLN A 283 -11.21 6.65 -12.47
C GLN A 283 -10.64 5.34 -11.88
N GLY A 284 -9.65 5.43 -11.00
CA GLY A 284 -9.11 4.28 -10.29
C GLY A 284 -10.11 3.68 -9.28
N SER A 285 -10.81 2.60 -9.65
CA SER A 285 -11.72 1.87 -8.74
C SER A 285 -11.02 0.81 -7.87
N SER A 286 -9.71 0.64 -8.05
CA SER A 286 -8.91 -0.36 -7.36
C SER A 286 -8.74 -0.04 -5.87
N PHE A 287 -8.74 -1.09 -5.04
CA PHE A 287 -8.42 -1.01 -3.62
C PHE A 287 -7.05 -0.36 -3.34
N PHE A 288 -6.11 -0.51 -4.27
CA PHE A 288 -4.78 0.11 -4.28
C PHE A 288 -4.81 1.61 -3.96
N PHE A 289 -5.75 2.36 -4.58
CA PHE A 289 -5.83 3.81 -4.43
C PHE A 289 -6.22 4.26 -3.01
N GLN A 290 -6.78 3.36 -2.19
CA GLN A 290 -7.12 3.68 -0.80
C GLN A 290 -5.90 3.76 0.12
N TYR A 291 -4.80 3.13 -0.28
CA TYR A 291 -3.53 3.07 0.47
C TYR A 291 -2.47 4.02 -0.07
N LEU A 292 -2.67 4.48 -1.31
CA LEU A 292 -1.76 5.33 -2.04
C LEU A 292 -1.80 6.77 -1.54
N THR A 293 -0.62 7.30 -1.22
CA THR A 293 -0.38 8.73 -1.05
C THR A 293 1.01 9.08 -1.58
N GLY A 294 1.29 10.35 -1.85
CA GLY A 294 2.62 10.77 -2.24
C GLY A 294 2.70 12.21 -2.64
N TRP A 295 3.90 12.64 -3.00
CA TRP A 295 4.15 13.95 -3.56
C TRP A 295 5.19 13.91 -4.66
N LEU A 296 5.03 14.79 -5.64
CA LEU A 296 5.99 15.02 -6.70
C LEU A 296 6.20 16.53 -6.89
N GLU A 297 7.45 16.96 -7.00
CA GLU A 297 7.86 18.29 -7.41
C GLU A 297 7.96 18.34 -8.94
N VAL A 298 7.17 19.21 -9.56
CA VAL A 298 7.00 19.38 -11.02
C VAL A 298 7.33 20.82 -11.42
N ASP A 299 8.50 21.32 -11.00
CA ASP A 299 8.89 22.74 -11.09
C ASP A 299 8.80 23.35 -12.50
N PHE A 300 8.93 22.55 -13.54
CA PHE A 300 8.89 22.99 -14.94
C PHE A 300 7.53 23.58 -15.35
N ILE A 301 6.43 23.23 -14.67
CA ILE A 301 5.09 23.74 -15.02
C ILE A 301 4.96 25.26 -14.80
N ASP A 302 5.79 25.83 -13.92
CA ASP A 302 5.78 27.26 -13.63
C ASP A 302 6.16 28.12 -14.86
N GLU A 303 6.86 27.53 -15.83
CA GLU A 303 7.32 28.15 -17.08
C GLU A 303 6.27 28.14 -18.19
N PHE A 304 5.18 27.37 -18.04
CA PHE A 304 4.13 27.28 -19.06
C PHE A 304 3.34 28.59 -19.23
N LYS A 305 2.93 28.83 -20.48
CA LYS A 305 2.10 29.96 -20.90
C LYS A 305 0.95 29.41 -21.79
N PRO A 306 -0.32 29.64 -21.45
CA PRO A 306 -0.84 30.36 -20.27
C PRO A 306 -0.50 29.68 -18.94
N ASP A 307 -0.75 30.37 -17.83
CA ASP A 307 -0.49 29.84 -16.49
C ASP A 307 -1.47 28.70 -16.17
N VAL A 308 -0.93 27.50 -15.96
CA VAL A 308 -1.73 26.28 -15.76
C VAL A 308 -2.12 26.02 -14.30
N ILE A 309 -1.57 26.79 -13.36
CA ILE A 309 -1.85 26.65 -11.92
C ILE A 309 -3.06 27.52 -11.56
N SER A 310 -4.06 26.92 -10.88
CA SER A 310 -5.24 27.63 -10.42
C SER A 310 -4.88 28.78 -9.45
N THR A 311 -5.75 29.79 -9.33
CA THR A 311 -5.49 30.96 -8.48
C THR A 311 -5.38 30.60 -7.00
N ASN A 312 -6.15 29.62 -6.53
CA ASN A 312 -6.09 29.08 -5.17
C ASN A 312 -5.07 27.93 -5.00
N ARG A 313 -4.29 27.62 -6.05
CA ARG A 313 -3.23 26.59 -6.06
C ARG A 313 -3.66 25.20 -5.57
N SER A 314 -4.95 24.88 -5.71
CA SER A 314 -5.49 23.58 -5.33
C SER A 314 -5.55 22.59 -6.49
N SER A 315 -5.47 23.07 -7.73
CA SER A 315 -5.57 22.24 -8.92
C SER A 315 -4.78 22.81 -10.11
N LEU A 316 -4.46 21.92 -11.03
CA LEU A 316 -3.94 22.27 -12.35
C LEU A 316 -5.07 22.29 -13.40
N ALA A 317 -4.90 23.12 -14.43
CA ALA A 317 -5.80 23.19 -15.57
C ALA A 317 -5.59 21.98 -16.50
N TRP A 318 -5.98 20.78 -16.07
CA TRP A 318 -5.70 19.51 -16.80
C TRP A 318 -6.17 19.44 -18.25
N ASN A 319 -7.08 20.31 -18.67
CA ASN A 319 -7.52 20.44 -20.06
C ASN A 319 -6.56 21.26 -20.93
N ASP A 320 -5.54 21.88 -20.35
CA ASP A 320 -4.50 22.63 -21.06
C ASP A 320 -3.56 21.68 -21.81
N PRO A 321 -3.28 21.92 -23.11
CA PRO A 321 -2.37 21.07 -23.90
C PRO A 321 -0.98 20.89 -23.27
N ASN A 322 -0.46 21.90 -22.57
CA ASN A 322 0.87 21.84 -21.95
C ASN A 322 0.97 20.80 -20.83
N LEU A 323 -0.16 20.35 -20.27
CA LEU A 323 -0.21 19.36 -19.19
C LEU A 323 -0.46 17.93 -19.67
N GLN A 324 -0.70 17.72 -20.98
CA GLN A 324 -1.01 16.40 -21.52
C GLN A 324 0.13 15.39 -21.30
N GLU A 325 1.38 15.82 -21.51
CA GLU A 325 2.56 14.98 -21.26
C GLU A 325 2.71 14.65 -19.78
N LEU A 326 2.55 15.63 -18.88
CA LEU A 326 2.61 15.38 -17.44
C LEU A 326 1.50 14.42 -16.99
N LYS A 327 0.26 14.59 -17.46
CA LYS A 327 -0.84 13.68 -17.15
C LYS A 327 -0.56 12.26 -17.64
N SER A 328 0.01 12.13 -18.84
CA SER A 328 0.41 10.83 -19.41
C SER A 328 1.53 10.17 -18.60
N PHE A 329 2.54 10.95 -18.20
CA PHE A 329 3.62 10.52 -17.32
C PHE A 329 3.08 10.00 -15.98
N LEU A 330 2.20 10.76 -15.32
CA LEU A 330 1.62 10.38 -14.02
C LEU A 330 0.79 9.09 -14.13
N ASN A 331 -0.03 8.95 -15.17
CA ASN A 331 -0.81 7.73 -15.40
C ASN A 331 0.08 6.50 -15.60
N GLU A 332 1.16 6.65 -16.38
CA GLU A 332 2.11 5.58 -16.68
C GLU A 332 2.90 5.16 -15.43
N VAL A 333 3.35 6.13 -14.64
CA VAL A 333 4.02 5.91 -13.35
C VAL A 333 3.11 5.18 -12.37
N ILE A 334 1.87 5.62 -12.19
CA ILE A 334 0.97 4.99 -11.23
C ILE A 334 0.56 3.59 -11.69
N SER A 335 0.36 3.38 -13.00
CA SER A 335 0.11 2.05 -13.55
C SER A 335 1.28 1.09 -13.30
N PHE A 336 2.52 1.58 -13.42
CA PHE A 336 3.70 0.80 -13.08
C PHE A 336 3.76 0.47 -11.58
N ILE A 337 3.58 1.46 -10.71
CA ILE A 337 3.59 1.27 -9.24
C ILE A 337 2.51 0.28 -8.84
N HIS A 338 1.33 0.35 -9.45
CA HIS A 338 0.24 -0.59 -9.20
C HIS A 338 0.63 -2.03 -9.56
N LYS A 339 1.28 -2.24 -10.71
CA LYS A 339 1.78 -3.56 -11.13
C LYS A 339 2.90 -4.08 -10.21
N ASP A 340 3.90 -3.25 -9.93
CA ASP A 340 5.05 -3.58 -9.08
C ASP A 340 4.60 -3.89 -7.64
N TRP A 341 3.61 -3.16 -7.11
CA TRP A 341 2.96 -3.47 -5.84
C TRP A 341 2.28 -4.85 -5.84
N ARG A 342 1.52 -5.20 -6.89
CA ARG A 342 0.88 -6.52 -7.01
C ARG A 342 1.90 -7.65 -6.98
N GLU A 343 3.01 -7.49 -7.70
CA GLU A 343 4.11 -8.47 -7.74
C GLU A 343 4.76 -8.64 -6.36
N ARG A 344 5.14 -7.54 -5.70
CA ARG A 344 5.75 -7.58 -4.35
C ARG A 344 4.83 -8.15 -3.28
N LYS A 345 3.53 -7.84 -3.33
CA LYS A 345 2.53 -8.43 -2.42
C LYS A 345 2.45 -9.94 -2.61
N LYS A 346 2.39 -10.41 -3.85
CA LYS A 346 2.37 -11.84 -4.17
C LYS A 346 3.63 -12.55 -3.66
N GLU A 347 4.81 -11.98 -3.86
CA GLU A 347 6.06 -12.54 -3.34
C GLU A 347 6.04 -12.66 -1.82
N ARG A 348 5.67 -11.59 -1.12
CA ARG A 348 5.59 -11.56 0.35
C ARG A 348 4.56 -12.55 0.91
N THR A 349 3.40 -12.71 0.25
CA THR A 349 2.40 -13.72 0.64
C THR A 349 3.00 -15.13 0.54
N ASN A 350 3.73 -15.44 -0.54
CA ASN A 350 4.38 -16.75 -0.71
C ASN A 350 5.46 -16.98 0.36
N GLU A 351 6.24 -15.97 0.72
CA GLU A 351 7.21 -16.05 1.82
C GLU A 351 6.53 -16.33 3.16
N LYS A 352 5.44 -15.60 3.48
CA LYS A 352 4.67 -15.82 4.72
C LYS A 352 4.07 -17.22 4.81
N ILE A 353 3.58 -17.78 3.71
CA ILE A 353 3.07 -19.15 3.67
C ILE A 353 4.18 -20.15 3.96
N LYS A 354 5.36 -19.92 3.37
CA LYS A 354 6.55 -20.74 3.64
C LYS A 354 6.98 -20.66 5.10
N GLU A 355 6.95 -19.48 5.72
CA GLU A 355 7.30 -19.31 7.14
C GLU A 355 6.26 -19.92 8.09
N LYS A 356 4.97 -19.66 7.85
CA LYS A 356 3.88 -20.03 8.76
C LYS A 356 3.48 -21.49 8.65
N TYR A 357 3.44 -22.04 7.43
CA TYR A 357 2.96 -23.40 7.17
C TYR A 357 4.05 -24.34 6.66
N ASN A 358 5.28 -23.86 6.43
CA ASN A 358 6.36 -24.63 5.81
C ASN A 358 5.97 -25.20 4.44
N VAL A 359 5.17 -24.44 3.68
CA VAL A 359 4.66 -24.84 2.36
C VAL A 359 5.37 -24.04 1.28
N ASP A 360 6.04 -24.75 0.37
CA ASP A 360 6.47 -24.17 -0.91
C ASP A 360 5.35 -24.38 -1.93
N THR A 361 4.72 -23.30 -2.39
CA THR A 361 3.53 -23.37 -3.26
C THR A 361 3.83 -23.93 -4.66
N VAL A 362 5.08 -23.82 -5.13
CA VAL A 362 5.51 -24.39 -6.41
C VAL A 362 5.73 -25.89 -6.24
N HIS A 363 6.43 -26.29 -5.19
CA HIS A 363 6.63 -27.70 -4.85
C HIS A 363 5.30 -28.41 -4.56
N TRP A 364 4.39 -27.75 -3.85
CA TRP A 364 3.06 -28.26 -3.54
C TRP A 364 2.25 -28.61 -4.79
N ARG A 365 2.27 -27.72 -5.79
CA ARG A 365 1.64 -27.97 -7.08
C ARG A 365 2.32 -29.12 -7.82
N GLU A 366 3.65 -29.17 -7.83
CA GLU A 366 4.44 -30.17 -8.57
C GLU A 366 4.30 -31.59 -8.00
N THR A 367 4.31 -31.74 -6.68
CA THR A 367 4.11 -33.06 -6.01
C THR A 367 2.73 -33.67 -6.28
N ASN A 368 1.75 -32.83 -6.66
CA ASN A 368 0.40 -33.23 -7.01
C ASN A 368 0.14 -33.34 -8.52
N LYS A 369 1.17 -33.22 -9.38
CA LYS A 369 1.02 -33.13 -10.85
C LYS A 369 0.24 -34.29 -11.50
N ASN A 370 0.26 -35.47 -10.87
CA ASN A 370 -0.40 -36.67 -11.38
C ASN A 370 -1.93 -36.63 -11.15
N ASN A 371 -2.43 -35.69 -10.34
CA ASN A 371 -3.84 -35.47 -10.10
C ASN A 371 -4.32 -34.15 -10.70
N LEU A 372 -4.80 -34.24 -11.94
CA LEU A 372 -5.27 -33.08 -12.71
C LEU A 372 -6.37 -32.28 -11.99
N THR A 373 -7.19 -32.91 -11.16
CA THR A 373 -8.25 -32.23 -10.41
C THR A 373 -7.68 -31.36 -9.29
N ILE A 374 -6.75 -31.91 -8.51
CA ILE A 374 -6.07 -31.18 -7.43
C ILE A 374 -5.28 -30.00 -8.01
N VAL A 375 -4.48 -30.24 -9.05
CA VAL A 375 -3.70 -29.19 -9.72
C VAL A 375 -4.60 -28.06 -10.24
N LYS A 376 -5.71 -28.39 -10.92
CA LYS A 376 -6.66 -27.38 -11.41
C LYS A 376 -7.27 -26.56 -10.27
N ASN A 377 -7.55 -27.17 -9.13
CA ASN A 377 -8.11 -26.46 -7.98
C ASN A 377 -7.05 -25.59 -7.28
N ILE A 378 -5.81 -26.07 -7.12
CA ILE A 378 -4.68 -25.27 -6.64
C ILE A 378 -4.51 -24.04 -7.53
N ASP A 379 -4.49 -24.22 -8.86
CA ASP A 379 -4.32 -23.12 -9.81
C ASP A 379 -5.44 -22.08 -9.71
N LYS A 380 -6.70 -22.52 -9.61
CA LYS A 380 -7.86 -21.63 -9.42
C LYS A 380 -7.81 -20.86 -8.10
N ILE A 381 -7.45 -21.54 -7.01
CA ILE A 381 -7.32 -20.90 -5.69
C ILE A 381 -6.23 -19.83 -5.76
N ARG A 382 -5.08 -20.15 -6.36
CA ARG A 382 -3.98 -19.19 -6.54
C ARG A 382 -4.38 -18.00 -7.40
N GLU A 383 -5.12 -18.20 -8.49
CA GLU A 383 -5.59 -17.10 -9.34
C GLU A 383 -6.45 -16.09 -8.57
N ILE A 384 -7.27 -16.56 -7.62
CA ILE A 384 -8.12 -15.70 -6.80
C ILE A 384 -7.31 -15.02 -5.68
N LEU A 385 -6.43 -15.77 -5.01
CA LEU A 385 -5.73 -15.32 -3.80
C LEU A 385 -4.45 -14.52 -4.10
N ASP A 386 -3.84 -14.71 -5.27
CA ASP A 386 -2.69 -13.91 -5.72
C ASP A 386 -3.10 -12.48 -6.11
N ASP A 387 -4.40 -12.17 -6.15
CA ASP A 387 -4.92 -10.83 -6.44
C ASP A 387 -5.13 -10.03 -5.13
N PRO A 388 -4.20 -9.13 -4.76
CA PRO A 388 -4.26 -8.39 -3.50
C PRO A 388 -5.42 -7.40 -3.43
N GLU A 389 -6.17 -7.20 -4.52
CA GLU A 389 -7.38 -6.38 -4.51
C GLU A 389 -8.63 -7.15 -4.08
N LYS A 390 -8.60 -8.49 -4.15
CA LYS A 390 -9.76 -9.32 -3.82
C LYS A 390 -9.72 -9.83 -2.39
N VAL A 391 -8.53 -10.19 -1.91
CA VAL A 391 -8.34 -10.85 -0.62
C VAL A 391 -7.15 -10.22 0.09
N SER A 392 -7.28 -10.01 1.40
CA SER A 392 -6.18 -9.48 2.19
C SER A 392 -5.02 -10.48 2.28
N GLU A 393 -3.82 -9.97 2.53
CA GLU A 393 -2.60 -10.80 2.63
C GLU A 393 -2.70 -11.87 3.74
N GLU A 394 -3.34 -11.55 4.86
CA GLU A 394 -3.56 -12.48 5.98
C GLU A 394 -4.57 -13.57 5.60
N GLU A 395 -5.71 -13.19 5.04
CA GLU A 395 -6.73 -14.15 4.56
C GLU A 395 -6.17 -15.06 3.47
N ALA A 396 -5.41 -14.53 2.51
CA ALA A 396 -4.79 -15.32 1.46
C ALA A 396 -3.81 -16.35 2.03
N THR A 397 -2.99 -15.94 3.01
CA THR A 397 -2.05 -16.82 3.70
C THR A 397 -2.78 -17.95 4.44
N ASP A 398 -3.85 -17.61 5.18
CA ASP A 398 -4.62 -18.58 5.96
C ASP A 398 -5.41 -19.54 5.07
N ILE A 399 -6.07 -19.04 4.02
CA ILE A 399 -6.82 -19.86 3.07
C ILE A 399 -5.86 -20.82 2.34
N LEU A 400 -4.66 -20.37 1.94
CA LEU A 400 -3.67 -21.25 1.31
C LEU A 400 -3.15 -22.32 2.29
N GLY A 401 -2.92 -21.96 3.56
CA GLY A 401 -2.58 -22.92 4.60
C GLY A 401 -3.67 -23.98 4.81
N ILE A 402 -4.93 -23.56 4.87
CA ILE A 402 -6.09 -24.47 4.97
C ILE A 402 -6.19 -25.36 3.73
N ALA A 403 -6.08 -24.78 2.53
CA ALA A 403 -6.13 -25.52 1.27
C ALA A 403 -5.03 -26.59 1.19
N HIS A 404 -3.81 -26.25 1.60
CA HIS A 404 -2.72 -27.21 1.71
C HIS A 404 -3.02 -28.29 2.77
N SER A 405 -3.61 -27.95 3.91
CA SER A 405 -3.98 -28.98 4.91
C SER A 405 -5.01 -30.00 4.40
N LEU A 406 -5.91 -29.58 3.50
CA LEU A 406 -6.92 -30.44 2.89
C LEU A 406 -6.35 -31.29 1.75
N ALA A 407 -5.34 -30.77 1.04
CA ALA A 407 -4.64 -31.45 -0.03
C ALA A 407 -3.14 -31.18 0.11
N PRO A 408 -2.40 -31.92 0.97
CA PRO A 408 -0.98 -31.66 1.21
C PRO A 408 -0.11 -32.05 0.01
N ASN A 409 1.22 -31.95 0.15
CA ASN A 409 2.14 -32.53 -0.81
C ASN A 409 1.80 -34.00 -1.04
N HIS A 410 1.72 -34.37 -2.32
CA HIS A 410 1.25 -35.67 -2.74
C HIS A 410 -0.12 -36.05 -2.14
N ALA A 411 -1.13 -35.19 -2.21
CA ALA A 411 -2.47 -35.46 -1.69
C ALA A 411 -3.15 -36.72 -2.26
N ASP A 412 -2.61 -37.29 -3.34
CA ASP A 412 -2.91 -38.67 -3.76
C ASP A 412 -2.68 -39.71 -2.64
N PHE A 413 -1.91 -39.34 -1.60
CA PHE A 413 -1.48 -40.13 -0.45
C PHE A 413 -2.41 -40.01 0.76
N VAL A 414 -3.59 -39.36 0.66
CA VAL A 414 -4.67 -39.46 1.68
C VAL A 414 -5.00 -40.93 2.03
N LEU A 415 -4.66 -41.85 1.12
CA LEU A 415 -4.53 -43.28 1.36
C LEU A 415 -3.76 -43.62 2.66
N TRP A 416 -2.53 -43.12 2.87
CA TRP A 416 -1.65 -43.52 3.96
C TRP A 416 -2.22 -43.28 5.35
N SER A 417 -2.76 -42.07 5.59
CA SER A 417 -3.41 -41.74 6.87
C SER A 417 -4.66 -42.55 7.15
N GLY A 418 -5.29 -43.12 6.11
CA GLY A 418 -6.46 -43.98 6.23
C GLY A 418 -6.12 -45.47 6.36
N LEU A 419 -4.84 -45.86 6.30
CA LEU A 419 -4.43 -47.26 6.45
C LEU A 419 -4.35 -47.67 7.93
N HIS A 420 -4.56 -48.95 8.18
CA HIS A 420 -4.50 -49.60 9.48
C HIS A 420 -3.14 -49.38 10.17
N ASN A 421 -3.14 -49.25 11.50
CA ASN A 421 -1.95 -48.95 12.30
C ASN A 421 -0.77 -49.92 12.07
N LYS A 422 -1.05 -51.22 11.89
CA LYS A 422 -0.06 -52.26 11.53
C LYS A 422 0.73 -51.95 10.25
N ILE A 423 0.16 -51.17 9.33
CA ILE A 423 0.83 -50.70 8.12
C ILE A 423 1.55 -49.38 8.39
N THR A 424 0.88 -48.41 9.02
CA THR A 424 1.39 -47.03 9.18
C THR A 424 2.47 -46.88 10.26
N ASP A 425 2.45 -47.73 11.29
CA ASP A 425 3.45 -47.78 12.36
C ASP A 425 4.70 -48.60 11.98
N ASN A 426 4.62 -49.40 10.92
CA ASN A 426 5.78 -50.17 10.45
C ASN A 426 6.79 -49.24 9.74
N LYS A 427 7.99 -49.12 10.33
CA LYS A 427 9.05 -48.23 9.84
C LYS A 427 9.48 -48.55 8.40
N ILE A 428 9.55 -49.82 8.03
CA ILE A 428 10.00 -50.27 6.71
C ILE A 428 8.96 -49.90 5.66
N ILE A 429 7.68 -50.23 5.89
CA ILE A 429 6.60 -49.85 4.97
C ILE A 429 6.56 -48.33 4.80
N LYS A 430 6.64 -47.60 5.91
CA LYS A 430 6.65 -46.13 5.92
C LYS A 430 7.77 -45.58 5.05
N GLU A 431 9.01 -46.03 5.27
CA GLU A 431 10.16 -45.62 4.46
C GLU A 431 9.95 -45.91 2.97
N LYS A 432 9.56 -47.15 2.63
CA LYS A 432 9.34 -47.54 1.23
C LYS A 432 8.20 -46.77 0.55
N PHE A 433 7.14 -46.48 1.29
CA PHE A 433 5.99 -45.74 0.77
C PHE A 433 6.35 -44.28 0.47
N PHE A 434 7.05 -43.61 1.38
CA PHE A 434 7.50 -42.22 1.19
C PHE A 434 8.68 -42.09 0.20
N ASP A 435 9.43 -43.17 -0.05
CA ASP A 435 10.45 -43.28 -1.10
C ASP A 435 9.86 -43.59 -2.50
N GLU A 436 8.53 -43.59 -2.66
CA GLU A 436 7.83 -43.99 -3.89
C GLU A 436 8.07 -45.46 -4.33
N LYS A 437 8.57 -46.32 -3.43
CA LYS A 437 8.80 -47.76 -3.66
C LYS A 437 7.54 -48.57 -3.31
N TYR A 438 6.40 -48.24 -3.92
CA TYR A 438 5.09 -48.80 -3.55
C TYR A 438 4.98 -50.32 -3.68
N LEU A 439 5.66 -50.93 -4.66
CA LEU A 439 5.70 -52.38 -4.80
C LEU A 439 6.35 -53.04 -3.58
N GLU A 440 7.43 -52.46 -3.06
CA GLU A 440 8.12 -52.96 -1.87
C GLU A 440 7.27 -52.75 -0.62
N ALA A 441 6.65 -51.57 -0.47
CA ALA A 441 5.75 -51.27 0.64
C ALA A 441 4.53 -52.23 0.68
N ALA A 442 3.89 -52.47 -0.46
CA ALA A 442 2.75 -53.37 -0.57
C ALA A 442 3.16 -54.84 -0.31
N LYS A 443 4.33 -55.28 -0.79
CA LYS A 443 4.85 -56.63 -0.50
C LYS A 443 5.07 -56.84 1.01
N GLU A 444 5.67 -55.86 1.67
CA GLU A 444 5.93 -55.90 3.10
C GLU A 444 4.61 -55.91 3.90
N ALA A 445 3.62 -55.10 3.52
CA ALA A 445 2.30 -55.10 4.16
C ALA A 445 1.59 -56.47 4.06
N VAL A 446 1.63 -57.12 2.89
CA VAL A 446 1.07 -58.47 2.70
C VAL A 446 1.81 -59.50 3.56
N GLN A 447 3.13 -59.37 3.68
CA GLN A 447 3.96 -60.26 4.51
C GLN A 447 3.59 -60.14 5.99
N ILE A 448 3.45 -58.92 6.51
CA ILE A 448 3.08 -58.69 7.91
C ILE A 448 1.66 -59.19 8.19
N TYR A 449 0.72 -59.04 7.24
CA TYR A 449 -0.63 -59.58 7.40
C TYR A 449 -0.61 -61.11 7.52
N ASN A 450 0.23 -61.79 6.73
CA ASN A 450 0.46 -63.23 6.87
C ASN A 450 0.99 -63.61 8.26
N GLU A 451 2.03 -62.93 8.72
CA GLU A 451 2.61 -63.19 10.04
C GLU A 451 1.61 -62.98 11.18
N GLU A 452 0.74 -61.98 11.07
CA GLU A 452 -0.33 -61.75 12.05
C GLU A 452 -1.35 -62.91 12.07
N VAL A 453 -1.76 -63.41 10.90
CA VAL A 453 -2.66 -64.57 10.79
C VAL A 453 -2.00 -65.83 11.38
N GLN A 454 -0.71 -66.06 11.10
CA GLN A 454 0.04 -67.16 11.70
C GLN A 454 0.13 -67.05 13.22
N THR A 455 0.36 -65.84 13.73
CA THR A 455 0.46 -65.56 15.17
C THR A 455 -0.85 -65.84 15.88
N ILE A 456 -1.98 -65.42 15.30
CA ILE A 456 -3.32 -65.64 15.88
C ILE A 456 -3.67 -67.12 15.93
N THR A 457 -3.31 -67.88 14.90
CA THR A 457 -3.75 -69.28 14.71
C THR A 457 -2.79 -70.31 15.32
N GLY A 458 -1.58 -69.88 15.68
CA GLY A 458 -0.50 -70.74 16.17
C GLY A 458 0.13 -71.63 15.09
N GLU A 459 -0.17 -71.39 13.81
CA GLU A 459 0.29 -72.19 12.68
C GLU A 459 1.45 -71.53 11.96
N SER A 460 2.66 -71.72 12.49
CA SER A 460 3.89 -71.33 11.80
C SER A 460 4.33 -72.42 10.81
N GLN A 461 4.89 -72.04 9.66
CA GLN A 461 5.48 -72.93 8.61
C GLN A 461 4.53 -73.51 7.55
N ILE A 462 3.28 -73.05 7.47
CA ILE A 462 2.35 -73.43 6.39
C ILE A 462 2.43 -72.39 5.26
N ASP A 463 2.36 -72.83 4.00
CA ASP A 463 2.19 -71.93 2.85
C ASP A 463 0.94 -71.06 3.07
N TYR A 464 1.07 -69.74 2.86
CA TYR A 464 0.01 -68.81 3.27
C TYR A 464 -1.34 -69.10 2.61
N ARG A 465 -1.36 -69.58 1.35
CA ARG A 465 -2.63 -69.91 0.71
C ARG A 465 -3.31 -71.05 1.46
N THR A 466 -2.54 -72.10 1.78
CA THR A 466 -3.02 -73.23 2.56
C THR A 466 -3.45 -72.81 3.97
N LEU A 467 -2.69 -71.92 4.62
CA LEU A 467 -3.04 -71.35 5.92
C LEU A 467 -4.41 -70.65 5.87
N VAL A 468 -4.60 -69.70 4.95
CA VAL A 468 -5.86 -68.94 4.80
C VAL A 468 -7.03 -69.87 4.49
N GLU A 469 -6.83 -70.86 3.61
CA GLU A 469 -7.84 -71.88 3.28
C GLU A 469 -8.25 -72.72 4.51
N GLN A 470 -7.36 -72.91 5.48
CA GLN A 470 -7.61 -73.67 6.70
C GLN A 470 -8.26 -72.83 7.79
N VAL A 471 -7.83 -71.58 7.96
CA VAL A 471 -8.15 -70.78 9.15
C VAL A 471 -9.34 -69.83 8.96
N PHE A 472 -9.69 -69.44 7.73
CA PHE A 472 -10.87 -68.61 7.43
C PHE A 472 -11.95 -69.42 6.69
N GLY A 473 -13.20 -68.98 6.80
CA GLY A 473 -14.32 -69.50 6.02
C GLY A 473 -15.66 -69.51 6.75
N GLN A 474 -16.73 -69.90 6.05
CA GLN A 474 -18.11 -69.96 6.58
C GLN A 474 -18.31 -71.03 7.66
N GLU A 475 -17.46 -72.06 7.67
CA GLU A 475 -17.64 -73.20 8.55
C GLU A 475 -17.25 -72.87 9.99
N ASP A 476 -17.97 -73.46 10.96
CA ASP A 476 -17.69 -73.26 12.39
C ASP A 476 -16.39 -73.95 12.84
N THR A 477 -15.85 -74.83 12.01
CA THR A 477 -14.57 -75.53 12.24
C THR A 477 -13.35 -74.64 11.97
N ARG A 478 -13.53 -73.48 11.34
CA ARG A 478 -12.46 -72.52 11.07
C ARG A 478 -12.01 -71.84 12.36
N LYS A 479 -10.70 -71.59 12.48
CA LYS A 479 -10.10 -70.97 13.65
C LYS A 479 -10.54 -69.51 13.78
N ILE A 480 -10.24 -68.70 12.77
CA ILE A 480 -10.56 -67.27 12.80
C ILE A 480 -12.04 -67.06 12.46
N TRP A 481 -12.75 -66.37 13.35
CA TRP A 481 -14.11 -65.90 13.11
C TRP A 481 -14.12 -64.39 13.07
N LEU A 482 -14.40 -63.81 11.91
CA LEU A 482 -14.49 -62.36 11.75
C LEU A 482 -15.83 -61.82 12.27
N THR A 483 -16.88 -62.65 12.21
CA THR A 483 -18.24 -62.34 12.68
C THR A 483 -18.75 -63.41 13.65
N ASN A 484 -20.00 -63.29 14.11
CA ASN A 484 -20.65 -64.34 14.90
C ASN A 484 -21.21 -65.48 14.04
N LYS A 485 -21.10 -65.40 12.69
CA LYS A 485 -21.61 -66.39 11.73
C LYS A 485 -23.09 -66.77 11.91
N SER A 486 -23.88 -65.88 12.53
CA SER A 486 -25.27 -66.12 12.91
C SER A 486 -26.25 -65.88 11.76
N THR A 487 -25.84 -65.12 10.75
CA THR A 487 -26.64 -64.85 9.54
C THR A 487 -25.89 -65.27 8.27
N PRO A 488 -26.59 -65.51 7.15
CA PRO A 488 -25.94 -65.74 5.86
C PRO A 488 -24.95 -64.62 5.48
N SER A 489 -25.33 -63.35 5.71
CA SER A 489 -24.45 -62.20 5.44
C SER A 489 -23.17 -62.20 6.27
N GLU A 490 -23.25 -62.62 7.54
CA GLU A 490 -22.06 -62.77 8.39
C GLU A 490 -21.14 -63.88 7.88
N LYS A 491 -21.70 -65.01 7.45
CA LYS A 491 -20.92 -66.10 6.82
C LYS A 491 -20.26 -65.65 5.51
N ASP A 492 -20.97 -64.88 4.69
CA ASP A 492 -20.41 -64.33 3.44
C ASP A 492 -19.26 -63.35 3.70
N ILE A 493 -19.27 -62.60 4.81
CA ILE A 493 -18.15 -61.74 5.20
C ILE A 493 -16.91 -62.58 5.52
N ASP A 494 -17.06 -63.65 6.30
CA ASP A 494 -15.96 -64.55 6.66
C ASP A 494 -15.37 -65.25 5.41
N GLU A 495 -16.21 -65.73 4.50
CA GLU A 495 -15.76 -66.34 3.23
C GLU A 495 -15.16 -65.31 2.26
N GLY A 496 -15.74 -64.11 2.20
CA GLY A 496 -15.22 -63.02 1.39
C GLY A 496 -13.80 -62.64 1.80
N CYS A 497 -13.52 -62.58 3.11
CA CYS A 497 -12.18 -62.28 3.60
C CYS A 497 -11.17 -63.38 3.27
N LYS A 498 -11.60 -64.65 3.30
CA LYS A 498 -10.80 -65.79 2.81
C LYS A 498 -10.44 -65.59 1.33
N PHE A 499 -11.42 -65.34 0.47
CA PHE A 499 -11.16 -65.15 -0.97
C PHE A 499 -10.30 -63.93 -1.28
N LEU A 500 -10.52 -62.80 -0.61
CA LEU A 500 -9.69 -61.61 -0.77
C LEU A 500 -8.24 -61.87 -0.35
N SER A 501 -8.04 -62.51 0.80
CA SER A 501 -6.71 -62.86 1.30
C SER A 501 -5.97 -63.81 0.35
N MET A 502 -6.65 -64.84 -0.16
CA MET A 502 -6.09 -65.77 -1.15
C MET A 502 -5.81 -65.10 -2.50
N GLY A 503 -6.71 -64.19 -2.93
CA GLY A 503 -6.62 -63.45 -4.18
C GLY A 503 -5.41 -62.53 -4.19
N ILE A 504 -5.16 -61.79 -3.11
CA ILE A 504 -3.96 -60.95 -2.96
C ILE A 504 -2.69 -61.82 -2.97
N MET A 505 -2.70 -62.97 -2.30
CA MET A 505 -1.54 -63.85 -2.30
C MET A 505 -1.20 -64.35 -3.71
N THR A 506 -2.21 -64.90 -4.39
CA THR A 506 -2.02 -65.57 -5.67
C THR A 506 -1.82 -64.57 -6.81
N GLY A 507 -2.56 -63.47 -6.79
CA GLY A 507 -2.60 -62.46 -7.86
C GLY A 507 -1.59 -61.32 -7.69
N PHE A 508 -1.09 -61.05 -6.48
CA PHE A 508 -0.12 -59.98 -6.23
C PHE A 508 1.20 -60.48 -5.66
N ARG A 509 1.23 -61.11 -4.47
CA ARG A 509 2.51 -61.46 -3.81
C ARG A 509 3.32 -62.47 -4.62
N ASN A 510 2.72 -63.57 -5.06
CA ASN A 510 3.43 -64.62 -5.80
C ASN A 510 4.08 -64.07 -7.10
N PRO A 511 3.36 -63.31 -7.95
CA PRO A 511 3.96 -62.62 -9.10
C PRO A 511 5.02 -61.58 -8.71
N ALA A 512 4.82 -60.85 -7.62
CA ALA A 512 5.74 -59.82 -7.15
C ALA A 512 7.06 -60.37 -6.53
N VAL A 513 7.12 -61.67 -6.25
CA VAL A 513 8.30 -62.39 -5.70
C VAL A 513 9.00 -63.26 -6.77
N GLY A 514 8.39 -63.48 -7.94
CA GLY A 514 8.91 -64.36 -8.98
C GLY A 514 10.35 -64.04 -9.45
N HIS A 515 11.10 -65.11 -9.79
CA HIS A 515 12.53 -65.14 -10.17
C HIS A 515 12.91 -64.40 -11.48
N ASN A 516 12.48 -63.16 -11.65
CA ASN A 516 12.99 -62.30 -12.71
C ASN A 516 14.06 -61.36 -12.13
N SER A 517 15.19 -61.21 -12.85
CA SER A 517 16.22 -60.23 -12.49
C SER A 517 15.59 -58.83 -12.44
N LEU A 518 16.13 -57.96 -11.57
CA LEU A 518 15.71 -56.55 -11.47
C LEU A 518 15.67 -55.85 -12.85
N THR A 519 16.55 -56.26 -13.77
CA THR A 519 16.62 -55.79 -15.16
C THR A 519 15.44 -56.24 -16.04
N LYS A 520 14.86 -57.41 -15.80
CA LYS A 520 13.65 -57.90 -16.49
C LYS A 520 12.38 -57.30 -15.90
N SER A 521 12.33 -57.14 -14.57
CA SER A 521 11.20 -56.54 -13.85
C SER A 521 11.03 -55.04 -14.13
N ALA A 522 12.11 -54.32 -14.46
CA ALA A 522 12.04 -52.92 -14.88
C ALA A 522 11.42 -52.72 -16.29
N LYS A 523 11.45 -53.73 -17.16
CA LYS A 523 10.88 -53.65 -18.53
C LYS A 523 9.41 -54.06 -18.61
N ILE A 524 8.90 -54.74 -17.58
CA ILE A 524 7.51 -55.21 -17.50
C ILE A 524 6.98 -54.70 -16.15
N LYS A 525 6.43 -53.48 -16.10
CA LYS A 525 5.68 -53.01 -14.92
C LYS A 525 4.40 -53.86 -14.81
N ILE A 526 4.52 -55.08 -14.26
CA ILE A 526 3.40 -56.02 -14.05
C ILE A 526 2.34 -55.38 -13.14
N PHE A 527 2.77 -54.53 -12.21
CA PHE A 527 1.91 -53.71 -11.36
C PHE A 527 2.24 -52.23 -11.53
N SER A 528 1.21 -51.41 -11.71
CA SER A 528 1.34 -49.96 -11.62
C SER A 528 1.43 -49.52 -10.15
N ASP A 529 1.89 -48.30 -9.92
CA ASP A 529 1.93 -47.69 -8.59
C ASP A 529 0.51 -47.63 -7.99
N ARG A 530 -0.50 -47.34 -8.82
CA ARG A 530 -1.90 -47.41 -8.43
C ARG A 530 -2.33 -48.80 -7.97
N ASN A 531 -1.93 -49.87 -8.67
CA ASN A 531 -2.25 -51.23 -8.23
C ASN A 531 -1.63 -51.54 -6.85
N CYS A 532 -0.41 -51.07 -6.60
CA CYS A 532 0.24 -51.27 -5.30
C CYS A 532 -0.49 -50.53 -4.17
N LEU A 533 -0.97 -49.32 -4.45
CA LEU A 533 -1.81 -48.54 -3.52
C LEU A 533 -3.16 -49.21 -3.24
N ASP A 534 -3.82 -49.77 -4.26
CA ASP A 534 -5.07 -50.53 -4.07
C ASP A 534 -4.84 -51.80 -3.22
N ILE A 535 -3.68 -52.45 -3.36
CA ILE A 535 -3.30 -53.58 -2.50
C ILE A 535 -3.08 -53.14 -1.04
N LEU A 536 -2.38 -52.02 -0.81
CA LEU A 536 -2.19 -51.46 0.54
C LEU A 536 -3.54 -51.18 1.23
N ASN A 537 -4.49 -50.59 0.51
CA ASN A 537 -5.86 -50.39 1.00
C ASN A 537 -6.56 -51.71 1.32
N THR A 538 -6.47 -52.69 0.42
CA THR A 538 -7.16 -53.97 0.59
C THR A 538 -6.59 -54.71 1.80
N ILE A 539 -5.26 -54.69 1.99
CA ILE A 539 -4.61 -55.25 3.19
C ILE A 539 -5.00 -54.48 4.45
N SER A 540 -5.10 -53.16 4.39
CA SER A 540 -5.62 -52.35 5.51
C SER A 540 -7.01 -52.80 5.93
N TYR A 541 -7.93 -52.95 4.97
CA TYR A 541 -9.28 -53.45 5.22
C TYR A 541 -9.27 -54.85 5.86
N LEU A 542 -8.37 -55.74 5.41
CA LEU A 542 -8.24 -57.07 5.98
C LEU A 542 -7.70 -57.05 7.42
N PHE A 543 -6.73 -56.17 7.72
CA PHE A 543 -6.29 -55.95 9.10
C PHE A 543 -7.42 -55.42 10.00
N ASP A 544 -8.20 -54.44 9.55
CA ASP A 544 -9.34 -53.91 10.31
C ASP A 544 -10.34 -55.01 10.68
N ARG A 545 -10.59 -55.95 9.75
CA ARG A 545 -11.46 -57.10 9.98
C ARG A 545 -10.84 -58.07 10.97
N LEU A 546 -9.56 -58.39 10.78
CA LEU A 546 -8.83 -59.33 11.64
C LEU A 546 -8.69 -58.81 13.07
N GLU A 547 -8.49 -57.51 13.27
CA GLU A 547 -8.45 -56.88 14.60
C GLU A 547 -9.81 -56.99 15.30
N LYS A 548 -10.92 -56.78 14.56
CA LYS A 548 -12.29 -56.85 15.09
C LYS A 548 -12.89 -58.26 15.16
N ARG A 549 -12.07 -59.29 14.95
CA ARG A 549 -12.50 -60.70 14.97
C ARG A 549 -13.20 -61.08 16.28
N LYS A 550 -14.12 -62.05 16.20
CA LYS A 550 -14.85 -62.61 17.34
C LYS A 550 -14.14 -63.81 17.97
N LYS A 551 -13.40 -64.61 17.19
CA LYS A 551 -12.59 -65.72 17.70
C LYS A 551 -11.20 -65.79 17.04
N PRO A 552 -10.18 -66.29 17.77
CA PRO A 552 -8.84 -66.59 17.23
C PRO A 552 -8.82 -67.80 16.30
#